data_AF-X1K204-F1
#
_entry.id   AF-X1K204-F1
#
_cell.length_a   1.000
_cell.length_b   1.000
_cell.length_c   1.000
_cell.angle_alpha   90.00
_cell.angle_beta   90.00
_cell.angle_gamma   90.00
#
_symmetry.space_group_name_H-M   'P 1'
#
loop_
_entity.id
_entity.type
_entity.pdbx_description
1 polymer ?
#
loop_
_entity_poly.entity_id
_entity_poly.type
_entity_poly.pdbx_seq_one_letter_code
_entity_poly.pdbx_strand_id
1 'polypeptide(L)'
;MSGFTTTGATILEEIEELPKSVLLWRSLTQWLGGMGVIALFIAILPKLAVGGSQLFEREFPGPLPERLRPRIKTTARILWTIYVAFTAAEIALLYFLAKLHLFDSICV
;
A
#
# COMPACT_ATOMS: atom_id res chain seq x y z
N MET A 1 1.68 14.59 8.18
CA MET A 1 1.26 14.64 6.77
C MET A 1 2.13 13.78 5.88
N SER A 2 3.43 14.09 5.75
CA SER A 2 4.39 13.34 4.90
C SER A 2 4.36 11.80 5.05
N GLY A 3 4.18 11.28 6.28
CA GLY A 3 4.06 9.84 6.52
C GLY A 3 2.86 9.19 5.82
N PHE A 4 1.66 9.79 5.94
CA PHE A 4 0.45 9.25 5.32
C PHE A 4 0.47 9.27 3.79
N THR A 5 1.23 10.19 3.19
CA THR A 5 1.41 10.30 1.73
C THR A 5 2.61 9.53 1.22
N THR A 6 3.25 8.75 2.10
CA THR A 6 4.49 8.02 1.84
C THR A 6 5.61 8.84 1.22
N THR A 7 5.72 10.11 1.61
CA THR A 7 6.66 11.06 1.01
C THR A 7 8.01 11.06 1.72
N GLY A 8 8.06 10.77 3.03
CA GLY A 8 9.31 10.67 3.79
C GLY A 8 9.98 11.99 4.17
N ALA A 9 9.49 13.13 3.67
CA ALA A 9 9.96 14.46 4.09
C ALA A 9 9.76 14.69 5.61
N THR A 10 10.76 15.27 6.26
CA THR A 10 10.78 15.53 7.71
C THR A 10 11.33 16.93 7.99
N ILE A 11 10.78 17.59 9.01
CA ILE A 11 11.31 18.86 9.55
C ILE A 11 12.10 18.66 10.85
N LEU A 12 12.14 17.42 11.35
CA LEU A 12 12.86 17.05 12.56
C LEU A 12 14.33 16.84 12.18
N GLU A 13 15.21 17.56 12.85
CA GLU A 13 16.65 17.55 12.58
C GLU A 13 17.31 16.28 13.14
N GLU A 14 17.04 15.96 14.40
CA GLU A 14 17.58 14.77 15.08
C GLU A 14 16.45 13.79 15.41
N ILE A 15 16.33 12.75 14.58
CA ILE A 15 15.24 11.76 14.71
C ILE A 15 15.59 10.71 15.76
N GLU A 16 16.87 10.37 15.91
CA GLU A 16 17.37 9.29 16.76
C GLU A 16 17.16 9.57 18.26
N GLU A 17 17.08 10.85 18.66
CA GLU A 17 16.82 11.26 20.04
C GLU A 17 15.34 11.20 20.43
N LEU A 18 14.44 10.99 19.46
CA LEU A 18 13.01 11.01 19.72
C LEU A 18 12.57 9.79 20.55
N PRO A 19 11.53 9.94 21.38
CA PRO A 19 10.94 8.81 22.08
C PRO A 19 10.51 7.70 21.12
N LYS A 20 10.72 6.44 21.52
CA LYS A 20 10.33 5.25 20.73
C LYS A 20 8.86 5.26 20.29
N SER A 21 7.96 5.84 21.08
CA SER A 21 6.55 5.99 20.70
C SER A 21 6.36 6.89 19.47
N VAL A 22 7.15 7.96 19.35
CA VAL A 22 7.12 8.89 18.20
C VAL A 22 7.72 8.24 16.97
N LEU A 23 8.84 7.52 17.12
CA LEU A 23 9.44 6.74 16.05
C LEU A 23 8.47 5.70 15.49
N LEU A 24 7.83 4.93 16.37
CA LEU A 24 6.81 3.95 15.98
C LEU A 24 5.63 4.61 15.27
N TRP A 25 5.16 5.76 15.77
CA TRP A 25 4.08 6.50 15.12
C TRP A 25 4.45 6.92 13.70
N ARG A 26 5.67 7.41 13.48
CA ARG A 26 6.14 7.82 12.15
C ARG A 26 6.13 6.64 11.19
N SER A 27 6.71 5.51 11.57
CA SER A 27 6.76 4.30 10.72
C SER A 27 5.36 3.72 10.50
N LEU A 28 4.49 3.74 11.51
CA LEU A 28 3.09 3.32 11.36
C LEU A 28 2.32 4.19 10.37
N THR A 29 2.52 5.52 10.38
CA THR A 29 1.83 6.40 9.42
C THR A 29 2.30 6.17 7.99
N GLN A 30 3.56 5.80 7.78
CA GLN A 30 4.11 5.37 6.49
C GLN A 30 3.48 4.05 6.03
N TRP A 31 3.40 3.07 6.92
CA TRP A 31 2.78 1.77 6.65
C TRP A 31 1.28 1.91 6.31
N LEU A 32 0.55 2.72 7.08
CA LEU A 32 -0.85 3.04 6.79
C LEU A 32 -1.00 3.81 5.47
N GLY A 33 -0.08 4.74 5.19
CA GLY A 33 -0.05 5.49 3.94
C GLY A 33 0.13 4.59 2.72
N GLY A 34 1.08 3.64 2.78
CA GLY A 34 1.35 2.69 1.71
C GLY A 34 0.12 1.82 1.40
N MET A 35 -0.55 1.32 2.43
CA MET A 35 -1.82 0.62 2.25
C MET A 35 -2.91 1.53 1.65
N GLY A 36 -2.99 2.79 2.09
CA GLY A 36 -3.92 3.78 1.57
C GLY A 36 -3.76 4.01 0.07
N VAL A 37 -2.52 4.11 -0.41
CA VAL A 37 -2.20 4.23 -1.85
C VAL A 37 -2.65 3.00 -2.61
N ILE A 38 -2.34 1.79 -2.13
CA ILE A 38 -2.78 0.54 -2.77
C ILE A 38 -4.30 0.49 -2.89
N ALA A 39 -5.03 0.80 -1.81
CA ALA A 39 -6.48 0.84 -1.79
C ALA A 39 -7.06 1.86 -2.79
N LEU A 40 -6.45 3.06 -2.86
CA LEU A 40 -6.85 4.11 -3.79
C LEU A 40 -6.69 3.67 -5.24
N PHE A 41 -5.56 3.04 -5.59
CA PHE A 41 -5.31 2.51 -6.92
C PHE A 41 -6.37 1.48 -7.32
N ILE A 42 -6.69 0.51 -6.46
CA ILE A 42 -7.72 -0.50 -6.73
C ILE A 42 -9.10 0.14 -6.92
N ALA A 43 -9.41 1.21 -6.19
CA ALA A 43 -10.70 1.90 -6.27
C ALA A 43 -10.85 2.75 -7.53
N ILE A 44 -9.77 3.41 -7.99
CA ILE A 44 -9.78 4.33 -9.12
C ILE A 44 -9.51 3.64 -10.45
N LEU A 45 -8.58 2.68 -10.51
CA LEU A 45 -8.15 2.01 -11.75
C LEU A 45 -9.31 1.45 -12.59
N PRO A 46 -10.34 0.79 -12.02
CA PRO A 46 -11.47 0.30 -12.80
C PRO A 46 -12.24 1.43 -13.49
N LYS A 47 -12.35 2.61 -12.88
CA LYS A 47 -13.07 3.76 -13.46
C LYS A 47 -12.32 4.35 -14.65
N LEU A 48 -10.99 4.37 -14.60
CA LEU A 48 -10.14 4.80 -15.73
C LEU A 48 -10.20 3.79 -16.89
N ALA A 49 -10.22 2.49 -16.57
CA ALA A 49 -10.29 1.42 -17.57
C ALA A 49 -11.65 1.35 -18.32
N VAL A 50 -12.73 1.86 -17.71
CA VAL A 50 -14.07 1.87 -18.32
C VAL A 50 -14.16 2.78 -19.56
N GLY A 51 -13.28 3.77 -19.72
CA GLY A 51 -13.26 4.64 -20.91
C GLY A 51 -12.98 3.90 -22.22
N GLY A 52 -12.16 2.84 -22.20
CA GLY A 52 -11.85 2.03 -23.37
C GLY A 52 -12.93 1.00 -23.71
N SER A 53 -13.58 0.42 -22.70
CA SER A 53 -14.68 -0.54 -22.92
C SER A 53 -15.92 0.10 -23.54
N GLN A 54 -16.17 1.39 -23.28
CA GLN A 54 -17.29 2.13 -23.88
C GLN A 54 -17.11 2.40 -25.39
N LEU A 55 -15.87 2.49 -25.89
CA LEU A 55 -15.61 2.53 -27.34
C LEU A 55 -15.85 1.16 -27.97
N PHE A 56 -15.36 0.09 -27.34
CA PHE A 56 -15.52 -1.28 -27.83
C PHE A 56 -17.00 -1.73 -27.87
N GLU A 57 -17.80 -1.30 -26.88
CA GLU A 57 -19.26 -1.48 -26.84
C GLU A 57 -20.00 -0.83 -28.02
N ARG A 58 -19.42 0.22 -28.63
CA ARG A 58 -20.02 0.91 -29.79
C ARG A 58 -19.65 0.26 -31.12
N GLU A 59 -18.59 -0.55 -31.17
CA GLU A 59 -18.14 -1.22 -32.40
C GLU A 59 -18.73 -2.62 -32.61
N PHE A 60 -19.35 -3.25 -31.59
CA PHE A 60 -19.93 -4.60 -31.69
C PHE A 60 -21.41 -4.66 -31.27
N PRO A 61 -22.34 -5.05 -32.16
CA PRO A 61 -23.75 -5.28 -31.81
C PRO A 61 -23.92 -6.71 -31.29
N GLY A 62 -23.81 -6.92 -29.98
CA GLY A 62 -24.03 -8.22 -29.33
C GLY A 62 -24.18 -8.10 -27.82
N PRO A 63 -24.74 -9.12 -27.13
CA PRO A 63 -24.94 -9.08 -25.69
C PRO A 63 -23.59 -8.95 -24.99
N LEU A 64 -23.45 -7.87 -24.25
CA LEU A 64 -22.26 -7.51 -23.49
C LEU A 64 -21.86 -8.62 -22.51
N PRO A 65 -20.59 -9.08 -22.50
CA PRO A 65 -20.15 -10.01 -21.49
C PRO A 65 -20.27 -9.37 -20.09
N GLU A 66 -20.72 -10.20 -19.17
CA GLU A 66 -21.00 -9.94 -17.77
C GLU A 66 -20.05 -8.91 -17.12
N ARG A 67 -20.61 -7.84 -16.54
CA ARG A 67 -19.85 -6.76 -15.89
C ARG A 67 -18.83 -7.35 -14.91
N LEU A 68 -17.55 -7.06 -15.16
CA LEU A 68 -16.37 -7.23 -14.29
C LEU A 68 -16.53 -6.58 -12.90
N ARG A 69 -17.49 -7.00 -12.07
CA ARG A 69 -17.80 -6.37 -10.78
C ARG A 69 -17.74 -7.22 -9.50
N PRO A 70 -17.12 -8.42 -9.44
CA PRO A 70 -16.84 -9.06 -8.15
C PRO A 70 -15.34 -9.05 -7.73
N ARG A 71 -14.42 -8.46 -8.50
CA ARG A 71 -12.97 -8.65 -8.25
C ARG A 71 -12.33 -7.72 -7.21
N ILE A 72 -12.91 -6.55 -6.90
CA ILE A 72 -12.26 -5.55 -6.02
C ILE A 72 -11.94 -6.11 -4.63
N LYS A 73 -12.89 -6.79 -3.98
CA LYS A 73 -12.68 -7.37 -2.65
C LYS A 73 -11.62 -8.48 -2.65
N THR A 74 -11.63 -9.32 -3.68
CA THR A 74 -10.65 -10.40 -3.84
C THR A 74 -9.26 -9.85 -4.10
N THR A 75 -9.13 -8.88 -5.01
CA THR A 75 -7.87 -8.19 -5.30
C THR A 75 -7.33 -7.45 -4.08
N ALA A 76 -8.18 -6.75 -3.32
CA ALA A 76 -7.78 -6.10 -2.08
C ALA A 76 -7.24 -7.10 -1.03
N ARG A 77 -7.88 -8.27 -0.88
CA ARG A 77 -7.41 -9.31 0.05
C ARG A 77 -6.06 -9.89 -0.38
N ILE A 78 -5.86 -10.13 -1.67
CA ILE A 78 -4.57 -10.61 -2.20
C ILE A 78 -3.48 -9.58 -1.93
N LEU A 79 -3.72 -8.31 -2.27
CA LEU A 79 -2.73 -7.26 -2.09
C LEU A 79 -2.43 -6.98 -0.61
N TRP A 80 -3.43 -7.05 0.27
CA TRP A 80 -3.20 -6.99 1.71
C TRP A 80 -2.30 -8.13 2.21
N THR A 81 -2.57 -9.35 1.74
CA THR A 81 -1.77 -10.52 2.13
C THR A 81 -0.33 -10.36 1.67
N ILE A 82 -0.12 -9.92 0.43
CA ILE A 82 1.21 -9.63 -0.13
C ILE A 82 1.91 -8.52 0.67
N TYR A 83 1.19 -7.44 0.99
CA TYR A 83 1.72 -6.31 1.74
C TYR A 83 2.25 -6.74 3.11
N VAL A 84 1.42 -7.43 3.91
CA VAL A 84 1.80 -7.93 5.23
C VAL A 84 2.92 -8.99 5.14
N ALA A 85 2.86 -9.88 4.14
CA ALA A 85 3.89 -10.90 3.94
C ALA A 85 5.25 -10.27 3.63
N PHE A 86 5.30 -9.25 2.77
CA PHE A 86 6.54 -8.53 2.49
C PHE A 86 7.05 -7.76 3.71
N THR A 87 6.19 -7.06 4.45
CA THR A 87 6.59 -6.40 5.70
C THR A 87 7.16 -7.40 6.70
N ALA A 88 6.53 -8.55 6.89
CA ALA A 88 7.03 -9.58 7.81
C ALA A 88 8.36 -10.19 7.33
N ALA A 89 8.49 -10.43 6.03
CA ALA A 89 9.73 -10.92 5.44
C ALA A 89 10.88 -9.93 5.61
N GLU A 90 10.63 -8.63 5.38
CA GLU A 90 11.59 -7.56 5.62
C GLU A 90 12.03 -7.52 7.09
N ILE A 91 11.10 -7.47 8.04
CA ILE A 91 11.41 -7.46 9.47
C ILE A 91 12.26 -8.68 9.84
N ALA A 92 11.91 -9.87 9.35
CA ALA A 92 12.68 -11.09 9.60
C ALA A 92 14.09 -10.99 9.01
N LEU A 93 14.24 -10.51 7.77
CA LEU A 93 15.54 -10.36 7.13
C LEU A 93 16.42 -9.34 7.87
N LEU A 94 15.87 -8.20 8.28
CA LEU A 94 16.59 -7.18 9.04
C LEU A 94 17.00 -7.69 10.43
N TYR A 95 16.12 -8.45 11.09
CA TYR A 95 16.41 -9.02 12.40
C TYR A 95 17.49 -10.11 12.33
N PHE A 96 17.38 -11.05 11.39
CA PHE A 96 18.28 -12.21 11.33
C PHE A 96 19.59 -11.94 10.58
N LEU A 97 19.57 -11.19 9.48
CA LEU A 97 20.77 -10.92 8.66
C LEU A 97 21.49 -9.65 9.10
N ALA A 98 20.75 -8.55 9.31
CA ALA A 98 21.33 -7.28 9.71
C ALA A 98 21.52 -7.14 11.24
N LYS A 99 21.00 -8.10 12.03
CA LYS A 99 21.11 -8.16 13.50
C LYS A 99 20.63 -6.87 14.20
N LEU A 100 19.65 -6.19 13.60
CA LEU A 100 19.04 -5.01 14.19
C LEU A 100 18.19 -5.41 15.41
N HIS A 101 18.03 -4.48 16.34
CA HIS A 101 17.09 -4.67 17.44
C HIS A 101 15.67 -4.74 16.87
N LEU A 102 14.80 -5.57 17.47
CA LEU A 102 13.45 -5.83 16.96
C LEU A 102 12.66 -4.52 16.70
N PHE A 103 12.83 -3.53 17.58
CA PHE A 103 12.21 -2.23 17.44
C PHE A 103 12.64 -1.51 16.15
N ASP A 104 13.93 -1.50 15.86
CA ASP A 104 14.49 -0.84 14.68
C ASP A 104 14.07 -1.61 13.42
N SER A 105 14.08 -2.94 13.45
CA SER A 105 13.59 -3.76 12.33
C SER A 105 12.12 -3.48 11.97
N ILE A 106 11.29 -3.07 12.94
CA ILE A 106 9.87 -2.72 12.73
C ILE A 106 9.71 -1.26 12.29
N CYS A 107 10.59 -0.37 12.74
CA CYS A 107 10.45 1.07 12.54
C CYS A 107 11.30 1.64 11.40
N VAL A 108 12.03 0.80 10.66
CA VAL A 108 12.77 1.17 9.44
C VAL A 108 11.83 1.70 8.35
#